data_AF-A0A0K8VHQ1-F1
#
_entry.id   AF-A0A0K8VHQ1-F1
#
_cell.length_a   1.000
_cell.length_b   1.000
_cell.length_c   1.000
_cell.angle_alpha   90.00
_cell.angle_beta   90.00
_cell.angle_gamma   90.00
#
_symmetry.space_group_name_H-M   'P 1'
#
loop_
_entity.id
_entity.type
_entity.pdbx_description
1 polymer ?
#
loop_
_entity_poly.entity_id
_entity_poly.type
_entity_poly.pdbx_seq_one_letter_code
_entity_poly.pdbx_strand_id
1 'polypeptide(L)'
;MLLFAQQLSVGPSGQVNLADPITWRSLVCSYSLQGGQYSIPSSPLYPWDKWEDTFARKSRLLHNSQPDLAAYAYEADESRLFFYTLLETLMSQRGVDGRQCLLRSICQNAQVDQHVGLLSEILDTVLTPGVEDLDKSYQRAREAGVAGADCLKLFADCPEGLNWLDTYLDYF
;
A
#
# COMPACT_ATOMS: atom_id res chain seq x y z
N MET A 1 15.53 8.52 44.19
CA MET A 1 16.59 7.54 43.85
C MET A 1 16.29 7.04 42.45
N LEU A 2 16.93 7.65 41.43
CA LEU A 2 16.75 7.26 40.02
C LEU A 2 17.46 5.92 39.82
N LEU A 3 16.70 4.83 39.72
CA LEU A 3 17.22 3.55 39.23
C LEU A 3 17.45 3.69 37.73
N PHE A 4 18.67 4.08 37.36
CA PHE A 4 19.17 3.84 36.01
C PHE A 4 19.22 2.32 35.80
N ALA A 5 18.19 1.74 35.19
CA ALA A 5 18.29 0.41 34.61
C ALA A 5 19.14 0.52 33.34
N GLN A 6 20.46 0.63 33.51
CA GLN A 6 21.38 0.54 32.38
C GLN A 6 21.38 -0.90 31.89
N GLN A 7 20.82 -1.10 30.70
CA GLN A 7 20.77 -2.37 30.02
C GLN A 7 22.17 -2.63 29.44
N LEU A 8 22.99 -3.38 30.17
CA LEU A 8 24.32 -3.75 29.70
C LEU A 8 24.19 -4.95 28.76
N SER A 9 24.34 -4.71 27.46
CA SER A 9 24.54 -5.79 26.48
C SER A 9 26.05 -5.96 26.28
N VAL A 10 26.55 -7.15 26.60
CA VAL A 10 27.95 -7.53 26.33
C VAL A 10 27.91 -8.81 25.52
N GLY A 11 28.67 -8.84 24.45
CA GLY A 11 29.06 -10.12 23.89
C GLY A 11 30.13 -9.99 22.83
N PRO A 12 30.76 -11.13 22.50
CA PRO A 12 31.94 -11.14 21.66
C PRO A 12 31.58 -10.78 20.22
N SER A 13 32.40 -9.92 19.61
CA SER A 13 32.42 -9.72 18.16
C SER A 13 33.76 -10.19 17.60
N GLY A 14 33.70 -10.90 16.48
CA GLY A 14 34.87 -11.45 15.81
C GLY A 14 34.70 -11.39 14.30
N GLN A 15 35.80 -11.11 13.60
CA GLN A 15 35.83 -11.21 12.15
C GLN A 15 35.79 -12.67 11.72
N VAL A 16 34.94 -12.99 10.75
CA VAL A 16 34.93 -14.30 10.11
C VAL A 16 35.95 -14.27 8.97
N ASN A 17 36.80 -15.28 8.88
CA ASN A 17 37.71 -15.41 7.75
C ASN A 17 36.92 -15.81 6.51
N LEU A 18 36.60 -14.85 5.66
CA LEU A 18 36.15 -15.12 4.30
C LEU A 18 37.39 -15.33 3.44
N ALA A 19 37.52 -16.51 2.82
CA ALA A 19 38.56 -16.77 1.81
C ALA A 19 38.23 -16.02 0.49
N ASP A 20 37.91 -14.73 0.61
CA ASP A 20 37.46 -13.85 -0.46
C ASP A 20 38.68 -13.18 -1.10
N PRO A 21 38.77 -13.11 -2.45
CA PRO A 21 39.84 -12.41 -3.15
C PRO A 21 39.91 -10.90 -2.88
N ILE A 22 38.85 -10.28 -2.35
CA ILE A 22 38.76 -8.83 -2.15
C ILE A 22 39.04 -8.46 -0.67
N THR A 23 40.20 -7.87 -0.42
CA THR A 23 40.74 -7.63 0.94
C THR A 23 40.02 -6.57 1.78
N TRP A 24 39.19 -5.71 1.18
CA TRP A 24 38.48 -4.64 1.90
C TRP A 24 37.08 -5.05 2.40
N ARG A 25 36.65 -6.29 2.12
CA ARG A 25 35.35 -6.81 2.59
C ARG A 25 35.56 -7.65 3.85
N SER A 26 34.86 -7.30 4.94
CA SER A 26 34.91 -8.04 6.18
C SER A 26 33.51 -8.35 6.69
N LEU A 27 33.26 -9.60 7.06
CA LEU A 27 32.06 -9.99 7.79
C LEU A 27 32.42 -10.11 9.27
N VAL A 28 31.75 -9.31 10.10
CA VAL A 28 31.91 -9.35 11.55
C VAL A 28 30.70 -10.06 12.12
N CYS A 29 30.96 -11.16 12.83
CA CYS A 29 29.93 -11.85 13.60
C CYS A 29 29.95 -11.30 15.02
N SER A 30 28.84 -10.73 15.46
CA SER A 30 28.64 -10.29 16.85
C SER A 30 27.54 -11.11 17.51
N TYR A 31 27.80 -11.55 18.72
CA TYR A 31 26.81 -12.20 19.58
C TYR A 31 26.52 -11.26 20.74
N SER A 32 25.25 -10.93 20.95
CA SER A 32 24.83 -10.09 22.07
C SER A 32 24.17 -10.98 23.12
N LEU A 33 24.81 -11.18 24.27
CA LEU A 33 24.17 -11.85 25.40
C LEU A 33 23.47 -10.80 26.25
N GLN A 34 22.14 -10.86 26.30
CA GLN A 34 21.34 -9.96 27.12
C GLN A 34 20.97 -10.66 28.43
N GLY A 35 21.72 -10.36 29.48
CA GLY A 35 21.50 -10.91 30.83
C GLY A 35 20.65 -9.97 31.68
N GLY A 36 19.52 -10.48 32.18
CA GLY A 36 18.61 -9.79 33.11
C GLY A 36 17.43 -10.68 33.46
N GLN A 37 16.86 -10.50 34.67
CA GLN A 37 15.67 -11.24 35.11
C GLN A 37 14.43 -10.77 34.35
N TYR A 38 14.25 -11.24 33.11
CA TYR A 38 12.95 -11.22 32.45
C TYR A 38 12.25 -12.51 32.86
N SER A 39 11.39 -12.46 33.87
CA SER A 39 10.36 -13.49 34.00
C SER A 39 9.44 -13.34 32.79
N ILE A 40 9.65 -14.15 31.77
CA ILE A 40 8.69 -14.27 30.66
C ILE A 40 7.37 -14.63 31.33
N PRO A 41 6.35 -13.76 31.26
CA PRO A 41 5.09 -14.07 31.89
C PRO A 41 4.55 -15.34 31.22
N SER A 42 4.20 -16.34 32.04
CA SER A 42 3.63 -17.60 31.57
C SER A 42 2.23 -17.43 30.95
N SER A 43 1.67 -16.23 31.06
CA SER A 43 0.51 -15.79 30.30
C SER A 43 0.93 -14.70 29.32
N PRO A 44 0.43 -14.73 28.07
CA PRO A 44 0.67 -13.64 27.13
C PRO A 44 0.22 -12.30 27.74
N LEU A 45 1.06 -11.28 27.59
CA LEU A 45 0.79 -9.92 28.11
C LEU A 45 -0.42 -9.26 27.41
N TYR A 46 -0.71 -9.70 26.17
CA TYR A 46 -1.84 -9.24 25.38
C TYR A 46 -3.05 -10.16 25.57
N PRO A 47 -4.27 -9.61 25.71
CA PRO A 47 -5.47 -10.38 26.00
C PRO A 47 -6.06 -10.96 24.71
N TRP A 48 -5.29 -11.76 23.97
CA TRP A 48 -5.73 -12.42 22.73
C TRP A 48 -6.96 -13.30 22.97
N ASP A 49 -7.06 -13.94 24.15
CA ASP A 49 -8.22 -14.75 24.55
C ASP A 49 -9.52 -13.93 24.66
N LYS A 50 -9.42 -12.62 24.91
CA LYS A 50 -10.59 -11.74 24.96
C LYS A 50 -10.87 -11.07 23.62
N TRP A 51 -9.96 -11.20 22.65
CA TRP A 51 -10.09 -10.59 21.34
C TRP A 51 -11.29 -11.19 20.61
N GLU A 52 -11.36 -12.52 20.51
CA GLU A 52 -12.47 -13.20 19.84
C GLU A 52 -13.83 -12.84 20.47
N ASP A 53 -13.93 -12.85 21.80
CA ASP A 53 -15.17 -12.50 22.51
C ASP A 53 -15.58 -11.03 22.36
N THR A 54 -14.61 -10.11 22.39
CA THR A 54 -14.90 -8.67 22.29
C THR A 54 -15.36 -8.31 20.87
N PHE A 55 -14.69 -8.87 19.85
CA PHE A 55 -15.09 -8.68 18.46
C PHE A 55 -16.40 -9.41 18.15
N ALA A 56 -16.60 -10.64 18.61
CA ALA A 56 -17.85 -11.39 18.42
C ALA A 56 -19.04 -10.77 19.16
N ARG A 57 -18.81 -10.13 20.31
CA ARG A 57 -19.86 -9.36 21.02
C ARG A 57 -20.16 -8.06 20.28
N LYS A 58 -19.14 -7.33 19.84
CA LYS A 58 -19.31 -6.08 19.09
C LYS A 58 -19.96 -6.32 17.72
N SER A 59 -19.59 -7.40 17.02
CA SER A 59 -20.19 -7.78 15.74
C SER A 59 -21.66 -8.19 15.90
N ARG A 60 -22.00 -8.97 16.92
CA ARG A 60 -23.40 -9.33 17.22
C ARG A 60 -24.23 -8.12 17.61
N LEU A 61 -23.67 -7.19 18.39
CA LEU A 61 -24.36 -5.95 18.73
C LEU A 61 -24.62 -5.10 17.47
N LEU A 62 -23.63 -4.92 16.60
CA LEU A 62 -23.80 -4.22 15.32
C LEU A 62 -24.81 -4.91 14.38
N HIS A 63 -24.77 -6.24 14.30
CA HIS A 63 -25.67 -7.00 13.42
C HIS A 63 -27.12 -7.01 13.94
N ASN A 64 -27.32 -6.98 15.25
CA ASN A 64 -28.64 -7.04 15.87
C ASN A 64 -29.27 -5.65 16.08
N SER A 65 -28.47 -4.57 16.10
CA SER A 65 -28.94 -3.18 16.29
C SER A 65 -29.46 -2.51 15.01
N GLN A 66 -29.31 -3.13 13.84
CA GLN A 66 -29.53 -2.41 12.59
C GLN A 66 -30.08 -3.32 11.47
N PRO A 67 -31.41 -3.32 11.26
CA PRO A 67 -31.94 -3.58 9.92
C PRO A 67 -31.39 -2.58 8.89
N ASP A 68 -30.90 -1.40 9.32
CA ASP A 68 -30.34 -0.37 8.43
C ASP A 68 -28.84 -0.57 8.08
N LEU A 69 -28.08 -1.45 8.75
CA LEU A 69 -26.68 -1.75 8.38
C LEU A 69 -26.57 -2.91 7.39
N ALA A 70 -27.61 -3.72 7.22
CA ALA A 70 -27.69 -4.65 6.09
C ALA A 70 -27.81 -3.88 4.75
N ALA A 71 -28.25 -2.62 4.78
CA ALA A 71 -28.16 -1.69 3.65
C ALA A 71 -26.78 -1.00 3.52
N TYR A 72 -25.92 -1.09 4.54
CA TYR A 72 -24.47 -0.87 4.48
C TYR A 72 -23.72 -2.19 4.29
N ALA A 73 -24.37 -3.17 3.65
CA ALA A 73 -23.65 -4.19 2.92
C ALA A 73 -22.60 -3.47 2.07
N TYR A 74 -21.36 -3.93 2.16
CA TYR A 74 -20.37 -4.17 1.09
C TYR A 74 -20.83 -3.94 -0.39
N GLU A 75 -21.52 -2.85 -0.71
CA GLU A 75 -22.22 -2.63 -1.98
C GLU A 75 -22.12 -1.19 -2.50
N ALA A 76 -21.20 -0.40 -1.97
CA ALA A 76 -20.57 0.68 -2.71
C ALA A 76 -19.09 0.66 -2.35
N ASP A 77 -18.25 0.36 -3.33
CA ASP A 77 -16.79 0.45 -3.20
C ASP A 77 -16.37 1.94 -3.18
N GLU A 78 -16.85 2.67 -2.16
CA GLU A 78 -16.50 4.07 -1.90
C GLU A 78 -14.99 4.24 -1.72
N SER A 79 -14.27 3.15 -1.46
CA SER A 79 -12.83 3.15 -1.30
C SER A 79 -12.10 3.55 -2.59
N ARG A 80 -12.56 3.08 -3.77
CA ARG A 80 -11.99 3.53 -5.06
C ARG A 80 -12.41 4.95 -5.40
N LEU A 81 -13.67 5.32 -5.13
CA LEU A 81 -14.11 6.71 -5.31
C LEU A 81 -13.23 7.67 -4.51
N PHE A 82 -12.99 7.36 -3.24
CA PHE A 82 -12.10 8.11 -2.37
C PHE A 82 -10.68 8.17 -2.93
N PHE A 83 -10.15 7.03 -3.39
CA PHE A 83 -8.80 6.97 -3.95
C PHE A 83 -8.65 7.79 -5.23
N TYR A 84 -9.62 7.71 -6.15
CA TYR A 84 -9.64 8.51 -7.38
C TYR A 84 -9.77 10.00 -7.06
N THR A 85 -10.66 10.37 -6.14
CA THR A 85 -10.78 11.76 -5.69
C THR A 85 -9.48 12.28 -5.08
N LEU A 86 -8.78 11.45 -4.30
CA LEU A 86 -7.47 11.78 -3.74
C LEU A 86 -6.44 11.98 -4.84
N LEU A 87 -6.36 11.07 -5.82
CA LEU A 87 -5.44 11.19 -6.95
C LEU A 87 -5.71 12.45 -7.79
N GLU A 88 -6.96 12.72 -8.14
CA GLU A 88 -7.39 13.93 -8.84
C GLU A 88 -6.95 15.18 -8.07
N THR A 89 -7.14 15.19 -6.75
CA THR A 89 -6.77 16.32 -5.89
C THR A 89 -5.25 16.51 -5.84
N LEU A 90 -4.48 15.44 -5.67
CA LEU A 90 -3.01 15.48 -5.62
C LEU A 90 -2.41 15.98 -6.94
N MET A 91 -2.99 15.57 -8.07
CA MET A 91 -2.58 16.09 -9.39
C MET A 91 -3.00 17.55 -9.57
N SER A 92 -4.22 17.91 -9.16
CA SER A 92 -4.73 19.28 -9.25
C SER A 92 -3.91 20.27 -8.41
N GLN A 93 -3.35 19.84 -7.28
CA GLN A 93 -2.43 20.66 -6.46
C GLN A 93 -1.16 21.08 -7.21
N ARG A 94 -0.79 20.40 -8.29
CA ARG A 94 0.35 20.78 -9.14
C ARG A 94 -0.02 21.70 -10.30
N GLY A 95 -1.26 22.17 -10.35
CA GLY A 95 -1.73 23.14 -11.35
C GLY A 95 -2.13 22.55 -12.69
N VAL A 96 -2.43 21.25 -12.73
CA VAL A 96 -2.97 20.56 -13.92
C VAL A 96 -4.42 20.13 -13.71
N ASP A 97 -5.13 19.76 -14.77
CA ASP A 97 -6.43 19.12 -14.64
C ASP A 97 -6.23 17.68 -14.13
N GLY A 98 -6.35 17.49 -12.81
CA GLY A 98 -6.07 16.21 -12.17
C GLY A 98 -7.01 15.09 -12.61
N ARG A 99 -8.22 15.43 -13.09
CA ARG A 99 -9.16 14.47 -13.64
C ARG A 99 -8.71 13.97 -15.01
N GLN A 100 -8.32 14.85 -15.90
CA GLN A 100 -7.78 14.48 -17.22
C GLN A 100 -6.50 13.65 -17.08
N CYS A 101 -5.61 14.04 -16.15
CA CYS A 101 -4.39 13.28 -15.88
C CYS A 101 -4.67 11.90 -15.27
N LEU A 102 -5.67 11.75 -14.38
CA LEU A 102 -6.05 10.45 -13.87
C LEU A 102 -6.60 9.53 -14.98
N LEU A 103 -7.45 10.05 -15.86
CA LEU A 103 -7.99 9.30 -16.99
C LEU A 103 -6.86 8.85 -17.94
N ARG A 104 -5.87 9.70 -18.18
CA ARG A 104 -4.66 9.37 -18.95
C ARG A 104 -3.88 8.22 -18.32
N SER A 105 -3.62 8.28 -17.01
CA SER A 105 -2.91 7.22 -16.29
C SER A 105 -3.67 5.88 -16.30
N ILE A 106 -5.00 5.88 -16.18
CA ILE A 106 -5.81 4.66 -16.28
C ILE A 106 -5.72 4.06 -17.68
N CYS A 107 -5.79 4.90 -18.72
CA CYS A 107 -5.65 4.47 -20.10
C CYS A 107 -4.28 3.85 -20.37
N GLN A 108 -3.20 4.50 -19.92
CA GLN A 108 -1.83 4.00 -20.07
C GLN A 108 -1.60 2.70 -19.30
N ASN A 109 -2.06 2.62 -18.05
CA ASN A 109 -1.94 1.40 -17.24
C ASN A 109 -2.64 0.21 -17.91
N ALA A 110 -3.79 0.43 -18.56
CA ALA A 110 -4.53 -0.61 -19.26
C ALA A 110 -3.88 -1.09 -20.58
N GLN A 111 -2.81 -0.42 -21.04
CA GLN A 111 -1.99 -0.85 -22.19
C GLN A 111 -0.86 -1.80 -21.80
N VAL A 112 -0.55 -1.90 -20.50
CA VAL A 112 0.51 -2.76 -20.00
C VAL A 112 -0.02 -4.18 -19.89
N ASP A 113 0.45 -5.08 -20.77
CA ASP A 113 0.02 -6.48 -20.77
C ASP A 113 0.64 -7.31 -19.62
N GLN A 114 1.81 -6.89 -19.11
CA GLN A 114 2.55 -7.61 -18.08
C GLN A 114 3.07 -6.66 -16.99
N HIS A 115 2.37 -6.62 -15.87
CA HIS A 115 2.81 -5.92 -14.67
C HIS A 115 3.87 -6.74 -13.92
N VAL A 116 5.14 -6.36 -14.03
CA VAL A 116 6.25 -7.06 -13.37
C VAL A 116 6.50 -6.48 -11.97
N GLY A 117 6.17 -7.27 -10.95
CA GLY A 117 6.46 -6.96 -9.55
C GLY A 117 5.26 -6.42 -8.77
N LEU A 118 5.36 -6.53 -7.44
CA LEU A 118 4.25 -6.24 -6.52
C LEU A 118 3.67 -4.84 -6.68
N LEU A 119 4.52 -3.82 -6.87
CA LEU A 119 4.05 -2.44 -6.98
C LEU A 119 3.24 -2.23 -8.26
N SER A 120 3.64 -2.84 -9.37
CA SER A 120 2.96 -2.74 -10.66
C SER A 120 1.57 -3.39 -10.59
N GLU A 121 1.47 -4.57 -9.97
CA GLU A 121 0.21 -5.29 -9.77
C GLU A 121 -0.76 -4.56 -8.80
N ILE A 122 -0.21 -3.93 -7.74
CA ILE A 122 -1.00 -3.06 -6.85
C ILE A 122 -1.55 -1.87 -7.64
N LEU A 123 -0.71 -1.23 -8.45
CA LEU A 123 -1.11 -0.07 -9.23
C LEU A 123 -2.20 -0.44 -10.24
N ASP A 124 -2.07 -1.59 -10.90
CA ASP A 124 -3.10 -2.12 -11.81
C ASP A 124 -4.43 -2.36 -11.11
N THR A 125 -4.39 -2.99 -9.94
CA THR A 125 -5.60 -3.30 -9.16
C THR A 125 -6.34 -2.03 -8.74
N VAL A 126 -5.59 -0.99 -8.36
CA VAL A 126 -6.13 0.28 -7.89
C VAL A 126 -6.66 1.14 -9.04
N LEU A 127 -5.94 1.18 -10.17
CA LEU A 127 -6.33 1.95 -11.35
C LEU A 127 -7.37 1.23 -12.22
N THR A 128 -7.65 -0.05 -11.97
CA THR A 128 -8.72 -0.78 -12.63
C THR A 128 -10.08 -0.42 -12.01
N PRO A 129 -10.95 0.33 -12.71
CA PRO A 129 -12.34 0.54 -12.27
C PRO A 129 -13.06 -0.80 -12.13
N GLY A 130 -13.76 -0.98 -11.01
CA GLY A 130 -14.63 -2.13 -10.78
C GLY A 130 -16.05 -1.92 -11.30
N VAL A 131 -16.96 -2.75 -10.80
CA VAL A 131 -18.40 -2.76 -11.16
C VAL A 131 -19.19 -1.71 -10.36
N GLU A 132 -18.53 -0.97 -9.49
CA GLU A 132 -19.17 0.06 -8.67
C GLU A 132 -19.68 1.23 -9.52
N ASP A 133 -20.61 2.02 -8.97
CA ASP A 133 -21.21 3.19 -9.65
C ASP A 133 -20.24 4.38 -9.67
N LEU A 134 -19.07 4.19 -10.29
CA LEU A 134 -18.11 5.24 -10.60
C LEU A 134 -18.48 5.93 -11.91
N ASP A 135 -17.93 7.13 -12.07
CA ASP A 135 -18.07 7.86 -13.32
C ASP A 135 -17.64 7.00 -14.52
N LYS A 136 -18.53 6.88 -15.51
CA LYS A 136 -18.32 6.10 -16.73
C LYS A 136 -17.09 6.53 -17.52
N SER A 137 -16.57 7.73 -17.29
CA SER A 137 -15.31 8.19 -17.86
C SER A 137 -14.13 7.29 -17.49
N TYR A 138 -14.06 6.77 -16.27
CA TYR A 138 -12.98 5.87 -15.84
C TYR A 138 -13.02 4.53 -16.59
N GLN A 139 -14.21 3.94 -16.72
CA GLN A 139 -14.40 2.71 -17.50
C GLN A 139 -14.03 2.92 -18.98
N ARG A 140 -14.46 4.02 -19.58
CA ARG A 140 -14.12 4.37 -20.97
C ARG A 140 -12.63 4.58 -21.18
N ALA A 141 -11.94 5.22 -20.23
CA ALA A 141 -10.49 5.41 -20.30
C ALA A 141 -9.76 4.06 -20.30
N ARG A 142 -10.19 3.11 -19.45
CA ARG A 142 -9.65 1.75 -19.44
C ARG A 142 -9.93 1.01 -20.74
N GLU A 143 -11.17 1.05 -21.23
CA GLU A 143 -11.56 0.42 -22.50
C GLU A 143 -10.74 0.96 -23.68
N ALA A 144 -10.47 2.27 -23.71
CA ALA A 144 -9.61 2.88 -24.71
C ALA A 144 -8.15 2.38 -24.63
N GLY A 145 -7.62 2.22 -23.41
CA GLY A 145 -6.31 1.63 -23.18
C GLY A 145 -6.22 0.19 -23.67
N VAL A 146 -7.17 -0.67 -23.28
CA VAL A 146 -7.26 -2.07 -23.72
C VAL A 146 -7.41 -2.18 -25.25
N ALA A 147 -8.11 -1.23 -25.89
CA ALA A 147 -8.23 -1.16 -27.34
C ALA A 147 -6.96 -0.66 -28.05
N GLY A 148 -5.92 -0.26 -27.32
CA GLY A 148 -4.66 0.27 -27.88
C GLY A 148 -4.79 1.69 -28.43
N ALA A 149 -5.69 2.52 -27.90
CA ALA A 149 -5.84 3.90 -28.33
C ALA A 149 -4.63 4.77 -27.97
N ASP A 150 -4.40 5.88 -28.67
CA ASP A 150 -3.35 6.83 -28.31
C ASP A 150 -3.80 7.68 -27.09
N CYS A 151 -3.48 7.22 -25.88
CA CYS A 151 -3.89 7.85 -24.61
C CYS A 151 -3.39 9.30 -24.47
N LEU A 152 -2.24 9.63 -25.07
CA LEU A 152 -1.66 10.98 -25.06
C LEU A 152 -2.54 11.96 -25.82
N LYS A 153 -3.03 11.53 -26.99
CA LYS A 153 -3.94 12.34 -27.82
C LYS A 153 -5.35 12.38 -27.26
N LEU A 154 -5.81 11.28 -26.67
CA LEU A 154 -7.16 11.19 -26.11
C LEU A 154 -7.35 12.11 -24.89
N PHE A 155 -6.30 12.26 -24.07
CA PHE A 155 -6.28 13.07 -22.86
C PHE A 155 -5.23 14.19 -22.97
N ALA A 156 -5.31 14.99 -24.04
CA ALA A 156 -4.37 16.07 -24.35
C ALA A 156 -4.40 17.25 -23.37
N ASP A 157 -5.48 17.37 -22.57
CA ASP A 157 -5.63 18.39 -21.53
C ASP A 157 -4.69 18.14 -20.33
N CYS A 158 -4.09 16.94 -20.24
CA CYS A 158 -3.04 16.64 -19.28
C CYS A 158 -1.64 16.89 -19.89
N PRO A 159 -0.90 17.91 -19.43
CA PRO A 159 0.44 18.20 -19.95
C PRO A 159 1.47 17.14 -19.52
N GLU A 160 2.37 16.79 -20.44
CA GLU A 160 3.39 15.77 -20.22
C GLU A 160 4.40 16.20 -19.14
N GLY A 161 4.79 15.27 -18.26
CA GLY A 161 5.81 15.49 -17.24
C GLY A 161 5.36 16.22 -15.96
N LEU A 162 4.10 16.68 -15.89
CA LEU A 162 3.52 17.24 -14.65
C LEU A 162 2.74 16.20 -13.84
N ASN A 163 2.21 15.17 -14.50
CA ASN A 163 1.63 14.02 -13.82
C ASN A 163 2.74 13.11 -13.29
N TRP A 164 2.79 12.96 -11.97
CA TRP A 164 3.78 12.09 -11.33
C TRP A 164 3.46 10.60 -11.53
N LEU A 165 2.18 10.23 -11.71
CA LEU A 165 1.79 8.83 -11.95
C LEU A 165 2.33 8.33 -13.29
N ASP A 166 2.21 9.14 -14.34
CA ASP A 166 2.68 8.77 -15.69
C ASP A 166 4.18 8.44 -15.69
N THR A 167 5.00 9.18 -14.93
CA THR A 167 6.44 8.88 -14.80
C THR A 167 6.71 7.52 -14.16
N TYR A 168 5.86 7.08 -13.24
CA TYR A 168 5.96 5.74 -12.66
C TYR A 168 5.46 4.68 -13.63
N LEU A 169 4.38 4.94 -14.37
CA LEU A 169 3.82 4.01 -15.36
C LEU A 169 4.76 3.77 -16.53
N ASP A 170 5.46 4.80 -17.02
CA ASP A 170 6.44 4.68 -18.10
C ASP A 170 7.70 3.86 -17.73
N TYR A 171 7.91 3.59 -16.43
CA TYR A 171 9.05 2.81 -15.95
C TYR A 171 8.80 1.29 -16.00
N PHE A 172 7.54 0.85 -16.07
CA PHE A 172 7.14 -0.56 -16.07
C PHE A 172 6.73 -1.01 -17.48
#